data_AF-A0A6H2NPB8-F1
#
_entry.id   AF-A0A6H2NPB8-F1
#
_cell.length_a   1.000
_cell.length_b   1.000
_cell.length_c   1.000
_cell.angle_alpha   90.00
_cell.angle_beta   90.00
_cell.angle_gamma   90.00
#
_symmetry.space_group_name_H-M   'P 1'
#
loop_
_entity.id
_entity.type
_entity.pdbx_description
1 polymer ?
#
loop_
_entity_poly.entity_id
_entity_poly.type
_entity_poly.pdbx_seq_one_letter_code
_entity_poly.pdbx_strand_id
1 'polypeptide(L)'
;MWVVLFFPFLVARLVTTVALAISAPGSLGLPAGVGIFLGLLLLVPAAYTIWSTFRYFGLVRAAGGDHFRARYWTMPLVTQGAFRYSGNAMYTFAFMILWAIALWTQSRAALALALFQHAYIWVHFYCTEAPDLEVLYSSATQPPRHNIDDTL
;
A
#
# COMPACT_ATOMS: atom_id res chain seq x y z
N MET A 1 -11.42 -14.83 7.69
CA MET A 1 -10.95 -15.64 6.56
C MET A 1 -10.01 -14.85 5.65
N TRP A 2 -10.45 -13.75 5.02
CA TRP A 2 -9.61 -13.00 4.06
C TRP A 2 -8.28 -12.47 4.64
N VAL A 3 -8.28 -11.95 5.86
CA VAL A 3 -7.07 -11.44 6.55
C VAL A 3 -5.98 -12.51 6.67
N VAL A 4 -6.38 -13.75 6.93
CA VAL A 4 -5.49 -14.91 7.07
C VAL A 4 -4.88 -15.32 5.73
N LEU A 5 -5.54 -15.01 4.61
CA LEU A 5 -4.99 -15.21 3.27
C LEU A 5 -4.11 -14.03 2.86
N PHE A 6 -4.55 -12.80 3.11
CA PHE A 6 -3.85 -11.58 2.70
C PHE A 6 -2.45 -11.44 3.31
N PHE A 7 -2.33 -11.60 4.64
CA PHE A 7 -1.06 -11.33 5.32
C PHE A 7 0.09 -12.28 4.93
N PRO A 8 -0.12 -13.61 4.77
CA PRO A 8 0.92 -14.48 4.22
C PRO A 8 1.44 -14.03 2.87
N PHE A 9 0.56 -13.59 1.95
CA PHE A 9 1.01 -13.05 0.67
C PHE A 9 1.76 -11.72 0.85
N LEU A 10 1.32 -10.83 1.74
CA LEU A 10 2.05 -9.59 2.04
C LEU A 10 3.45 -9.87 2.62
N VAL A 11 3.58 -10.85 3.50
CA VAL A 11 4.88 -11.26 4.05
C VAL A 11 5.74 -11.93 2.98
N ALA A 12 5.15 -12.78 2.14
CA ALA A 12 5.86 -13.43 1.03
C ALA A 12 6.50 -12.42 0.08
N ARG A 13 5.85 -11.27 -0.16
CA ARG A 13 6.43 -10.16 -0.95
C ARG A 13 7.75 -9.65 -0.38
N LEU A 14 7.83 -9.48 0.94
CA LEU A 14 9.05 -9.04 1.62
C LEU A 14 10.10 -10.15 1.63
N VAL A 15 9.71 -11.37 1.99
CA VAL A 15 10.61 -12.53 2.07
C VAL A 15 11.27 -12.81 0.72
N THR A 16 10.50 -12.84 -0.36
CA THR A 16 11.03 -13.08 -1.72
C THR A 16 11.94 -11.94 -2.19
N THR A 17 11.62 -10.69 -1.87
CA THR A 17 12.48 -9.54 -2.17
C THR A 17 13.82 -9.64 -1.44
N VAL A 18 13.80 -9.98 -0.15
CA VAL A 18 15.02 -10.18 0.65
C VAL A 18 15.82 -11.38 0.12
N ALA A 19 15.17 -12.48 -0.24
CA ALA A 19 15.84 -13.65 -0.81
C ALA A 19 16.59 -13.31 -2.11
N LEU A 20 15.95 -12.59 -3.04
CA LEU A 20 16.62 -12.12 -4.27
C LEU A 20 17.68 -11.03 -4.01
N ALA A 21 17.50 -10.25 -2.96
CA ALA A 21 18.47 -9.24 -2.55
C ALA A 21 19.80 -9.90 -2.10
N ILE A 22 19.69 -11.00 -1.35
CA ILE A 22 20.82 -11.77 -0.83
C ILE A 22 21.42 -12.71 -1.89
N SER A 23 20.65 -13.15 -2.89
CA SER A 23 21.14 -14.09 -3.91
C SER A 23 22.13 -13.46 -4.92
N ALA A 24 22.09 -12.14 -5.11
CA ALA A 24 22.96 -11.44 -6.07
C ALA A 24 23.31 -10.00 -5.61
N PRO A 25 23.91 -9.82 -4.42
CA PRO A 25 24.25 -8.50 -3.89
C PRO A 25 25.33 -7.83 -4.73
N GLY A 26 25.29 -6.50 -4.82
CA GLY A 26 26.27 -5.72 -5.58
C GLY A 26 26.14 -5.81 -7.11
N SER A 27 25.26 -6.68 -7.64
CA SER A 27 25.10 -6.89 -9.08
C SER A 27 24.69 -5.64 -9.87
N LEU A 28 24.08 -4.64 -9.22
CA LEU A 28 23.67 -3.38 -9.86
C LEU A 28 24.86 -2.51 -10.24
N GLY A 29 25.94 -2.53 -9.44
CA GLY A 29 27.19 -1.83 -9.71
C GLY A 29 27.20 -0.33 -9.43
N LEU A 30 26.24 0.22 -8.66
CA LEU A 30 26.33 1.62 -8.20
C LEU A 30 27.32 1.73 -7.03
N PRO A 31 27.92 2.92 -6.82
CA PRO A 31 28.64 3.19 -5.59
C PRO A 31 27.74 2.95 -4.36
N ALA A 32 28.27 2.25 -3.35
CA ALA A 32 27.48 1.86 -2.18
C ALA A 32 26.78 3.04 -1.49
N GLY A 33 27.46 4.19 -1.38
CA GLY A 33 26.88 5.41 -0.81
C GLY A 33 25.66 5.93 -1.57
N VAL A 34 25.63 5.80 -2.90
CA VAL A 34 24.48 6.17 -3.74
C VAL A 34 23.31 5.22 -3.46
N GLY A 35 23.57 3.90 -3.40
CA GLY A 35 22.57 2.90 -3.06
C GLY A 35 21.93 3.13 -1.69
N ILE A 36 22.76 3.41 -0.69
CA ILE A 36 22.33 3.70 0.68
C ILE A 36 21.47 4.96 0.72
N PHE A 37 21.93 6.05 0.10
CA PHE A 37 21.22 7.32 0.05
C PHE A 37 19.84 7.19 -0.60
N LEU A 38 19.77 6.57 -1.79
CA LEU A 38 18.51 6.38 -2.50
C LEU A 38 17.56 5.46 -1.71
N GLY A 39 18.08 4.39 -1.11
CA GLY A 39 17.27 3.50 -0.28
C GLY A 39 16.69 4.21 0.95
N LEU A 40 17.47 5.06 1.63
CA LEU A 40 16.99 5.88 2.75
C LEU A 40 15.94 6.89 2.30
N LEU A 41 16.16 7.55 1.16
CA LEU A 41 15.21 8.51 0.59
C LEU A 41 13.83 7.87 0.33
N LEU A 42 13.81 6.64 -0.17
CA LEU A 42 12.58 5.88 -0.42
C LEU A 42 11.96 5.28 0.85
N LEU A 43 12.78 4.96 1.87
CA LEU A 43 12.30 4.40 3.12
C LEU A 43 11.44 5.40 3.91
N VAL A 44 11.79 6.69 3.90
CA VAL A 44 11.07 7.73 4.65
C VAL A 44 9.57 7.78 4.30
N PRO A 45 9.17 7.98 3.03
CA PRO A 45 7.74 7.98 2.68
C PRO A 45 7.08 6.61 2.90
N ALA A 46 7.80 5.50 2.71
CA ALA A 46 7.27 4.16 2.99
C ALA A 46 6.93 3.97 4.47
N ALA A 47 7.87 4.27 5.36
CA ALA A 47 7.69 4.15 6.81
C ALA A 47 6.58 5.06 7.32
N TYR A 48 6.52 6.31 6.83
CA TYR A 48 5.45 7.24 7.17
C TYR A 48 4.07 6.74 6.70
N THR A 49 4.01 6.11 5.54
CA THR A 49 2.77 5.53 5.01
C THR A 49 2.34 4.33 5.81
N ILE A 50 3.25 3.42 6.15
CA ILE A 50 2.96 2.27 7.00
C ILE A 50 2.41 2.76 8.35
N TRP A 51 3.10 3.70 9.01
CA TRP A 51 2.62 4.30 10.25
C TRP A 51 1.24 4.93 10.11
N SER A 52 1.01 5.69 9.02
CA SER A 52 -0.29 6.31 8.73
C SER A 52 -1.40 5.28 8.56
N THR A 53 -1.11 4.14 7.94
CA THR A 53 -2.06 3.03 7.78
C THR A 53 -2.45 2.47 9.15
N PHE A 54 -1.51 2.20 10.05
CA PHE A 54 -1.83 1.73 11.39
C PHE A 54 -2.61 2.79 12.20
N ARG A 55 -2.24 4.07 12.07
CA ARG A 55 -2.77 5.15 12.90
C ARG A 55 -4.17 5.63 12.50
N TYR A 56 -4.46 5.67 11.19
CA TYR A 56 -5.66 6.31 10.65
C TYR A 56 -6.56 5.37 9.83
N PHE A 57 -5.98 4.43 9.08
CA PHE A 57 -6.76 3.55 8.19
C PHE A 57 -7.23 2.27 8.89
N GLY A 58 -6.36 1.67 9.70
CA GLY A 58 -6.60 0.42 10.41
C GLY A 58 -6.30 -0.83 9.56
N LEU A 59 -5.68 -1.83 10.19
CA LEU A 59 -5.20 -3.05 9.53
C LEU A 59 -6.31 -3.87 8.86
N VAL A 60 -7.46 -4.00 9.51
CA VAL A 60 -8.56 -4.83 9.00
C VAL A 60 -9.14 -4.23 7.73
N ARG A 61 -9.27 -2.90 7.69
CA ARG A 61 -9.69 -2.18 6.48
C ARG A 61 -8.62 -2.29 5.41
N ALA A 62 -7.33 -2.07 5.76
CA ALA A 62 -6.21 -2.17 4.82
C ALA A 62 -6.04 -3.56 4.18
N ALA A 63 -6.49 -4.62 4.87
CA ALA A 63 -6.53 -5.97 4.33
C ALA A 63 -7.75 -6.23 3.42
N GLY A 64 -8.52 -5.21 3.03
CA GLY A 64 -9.72 -5.31 2.20
C GLY A 64 -11.02 -5.50 2.98
N GLY A 65 -11.09 -5.01 4.22
CA GLY A 65 -12.26 -5.22 5.08
C GLY A 65 -13.55 -4.60 4.53
N ASP A 66 -13.43 -3.51 3.78
CA ASP A 66 -14.50 -2.82 3.03
C ASP A 66 -15.19 -3.72 2.01
N HIS A 67 -14.47 -4.67 1.42
CA HIS A 67 -15.02 -5.65 0.48
C HIS A 67 -15.91 -6.71 1.15
N PHE A 68 -15.69 -6.98 2.45
CA PHE A 68 -16.31 -8.11 3.14
C PHE A 68 -17.25 -7.75 4.27
N ARG A 69 -17.24 -6.50 4.76
CA ARG A 69 -18.01 -6.10 5.95
C ARG A 69 -18.75 -4.79 5.73
N ALA A 70 -20.07 -4.87 5.81
CA ALA A 70 -20.98 -3.74 5.66
C ALA A 70 -20.68 -2.54 6.58
N ARG A 71 -20.10 -2.78 7.77
CA ARG A 71 -19.73 -1.70 8.71
C ARG A 71 -18.75 -0.67 8.12
N TYR A 72 -18.04 -1.01 7.05
CA TYR A 72 -17.08 -0.12 6.39
C TYR A 72 -17.69 0.67 5.22
N TRP A 73 -18.88 0.31 4.75
CA TRP A 73 -19.50 0.94 3.57
C TRP A 73 -19.93 2.39 3.80
N THR A 74 -20.17 2.75 5.06
CA THR A 74 -20.53 4.12 5.46
C THR A 74 -19.34 4.92 5.96
N MET A 75 -18.14 4.34 6.01
CA MET A 75 -16.97 5.05 6.49
C MET A 75 -16.42 5.98 5.40
N PRO A 76 -16.03 7.22 5.74
CA PRO A 76 -15.44 8.13 4.77
C PRO A 76 -14.04 7.64 4.33
N LEU A 77 -13.59 8.21 3.21
CA LEU A 77 -12.20 8.13 2.78
C LEU A 77 -11.29 8.77 3.85
N VAL A 78 -10.18 8.11 4.12
CA VAL A 78 -9.17 8.58 5.07
C VAL A 78 -8.31 9.63 4.36
N THR A 79 -8.19 10.82 4.95
CA THR A 79 -7.42 11.95 4.39
C THR A 79 -6.30 12.41 5.31
N GLN A 80 -6.02 11.68 6.39
CA GLN A 80 -4.97 11.97 7.36
C GLN A 80 -3.67 11.24 7.05
N GLY A 81 -2.56 11.68 7.67
CA GLY A 81 -1.26 11.04 7.49
C GLY A 81 -0.81 11.07 6.02
N ALA A 82 -0.24 9.97 5.53
CA ALA A 82 0.16 9.84 4.14
C ALA A 82 -1.00 9.96 3.13
N PHE A 83 -2.23 9.65 3.54
CA PHE A 83 -3.41 9.70 2.67
C PHE A 83 -3.80 11.13 2.26
N ARG A 84 -3.29 12.16 2.95
CA ARG A 84 -3.45 13.56 2.53
C ARG A 84 -2.74 13.88 1.21
N TYR A 85 -1.69 13.13 0.88
CA TYR A 85 -0.85 13.36 -0.30
C TYR A 85 -1.25 12.46 -1.48
N SER A 86 -1.89 11.32 -1.20
CA SER A 86 -2.41 10.40 -2.21
C SER A 86 -3.55 9.58 -1.62
N GLY A 87 -4.71 9.53 -2.31
CA GLY A 87 -5.81 8.63 -1.94
C GLY A 87 -5.41 7.16 -1.95
N ASN A 88 -4.37 6.81 -2.71
CA ASN A 88 -3.79 5.46 -2.82
C ASN A 88 -2.41 5.39 -2.17
N ALA A 89 -2.20 6.08 -1.04
CA ALA A 89 -0.90 6.19 -0.38
C ALA A 89 -0.22 4.84 -0.14
N MET A 90 -0.97 3.80 0.25
CA MET A 90 -0.42 2.45 0.44
C MET A 90 0.24 1.91 -0.83
N TYR A 91 -0.38 2.11 -1.99
CA TYR A 91 0.14 1.62 -3.26
C TYR A 91 1.27 2.50 -3.78
N THR A 92 1.15 3.81 -3.57
CA THR A 92 2.13 4.80 -4.06
C THR A 92 3.44 4.75 -3.27
N PHE A 93 3.35 4.65 -1.94
CA PHE A 93 4.49 4.91 -1.06
C PHE A 93 4.90 3.69 -0.23
N ALA A 94 3.97 2.85 0.26
CA ALA A 94 4.38 1.72 1.13
C ALA A 94 5.24 0.70 0.36
N PHE A 95 4.97 0.51 -0.94
CA PHE A 95 5.76 -0.37 -1.80
C PHE A 95 7.21 0.11 -2.01
N MET A 96 7.53 1.38 -1.73
CA MET A 96 8.89 1.90 -1.80
C MET A 96 9.86 1.18 -0.84
N ILE A 97 9.36 0.48 0.19
CA ILE A 97 10.18 -0.36 1.07
C ILE A 97 10.89 -1.49 0.30
N LEU A 98 10.25 -2.06 -0.74
CA LEU A 98 10.84 -3.12 -1.57
C LEU A 98 12.02 -2.58 -2.37
N TRP A 99 11.88 -1.36 -2.88
CA TRP A 99 12.94 -0.65 -3.61
C TRP A 99 14.11 -0.31 -2.69
N ALA A 100 13.84 0.13 -1.46
CA ALA A 100 14.88 0.40 -0.47
C ALA A 100 15.75 -0.84 -0.20
N ILE A 101 15.12 -2.02 -0.01
CA ILE A 101 15.83 -3.31 0.16
C ILE A 101 16.73 -3.61 -1.06
N ALA A 102 16.20 -3.46 -2.27
CA ALA A 102 16.94 -3.72 -3.50
C ALA A 102 18.13 -2.76 -3.69
N LEU A 103 17.97 -1.48 -3.35
CA LEU A 103 19.01 -0.46 -3.46
C LEU A 103 20.08 -0.60 -2.38
N TRP A 104 19.73 -0.95 -1.15
CA TRP A 104 20.73 -1.19 -0.10
C TRP A 104 21.61 -2.40 -0.41
N THR A 105 21.04 -3.45 -0.99
CA THR A 105 21.78 -4.65 -1.39
C THR A 105 22.40 -4.54 -2.77
N GLN A 106 22.08 -3.49 -3.53
CA GLN A 106 22.53 -3.30 -4.91
C GLN A 106 22.21 -4.53 -5.79
N SER A 107 21.05 -5.17 -5.59
CA SER A 107 20.67 -6.38 -6.32
C SER A 107 19.75 -6.06 -7.50
N ARG A 108 20.20 -6.39 -8.73
CA ARG A 108 19.38 -6.26 -9.95
C ARG A 108 18.12 -7.14 -9.89
N ALA A 109 18.24 -8.35 -9.34
CA ALA A 109 17.12 -9.29 -9.22
C ALA A 109 16.04 -8.75 -8.26
N ALA A 110 16.46 -8.23 -7.10
CA ALA A 110 15.54 -7.61 -6.16
C ALA A 110 14.91 -6.33 -6.74
N LEU A 111 15.67 -5.54 -7.49
CA LEU A 111 15.16 -4.32 -8.14
C LEU A 111 14.09 -4.66 -9.19
N ALA A 112 14.32 -5.68 -10.01
CA ALA A 112 13.35 -6.17 -10.99
C ALA A 112 12.07 -6.68 -10.30
N LEU A 113 12.21 -7.41 -9.19
CA LEU A 113 11.05 -7.87 -8.43
C LEU A 113 10.30 -6.69 -7.76
N ALA A 114 11.01 -5.72 -7.19
CA ALA A 114 10.39 -4.52 -6.61
C ALA A 114 9.59 -3.74 -7.65
N LEU A 115 10.14 -3.58 -8.86
CA LEU A 115 9.44 -3.00 -10.00
C LEU A 115 8.18 -3.78 -10.36
N PHE A 116 8.30 -5.10 -10.57
CA PHE A 116 7.16 -5.95 -10.90
C PHE A 116 6.05 -5.85 -9.86
N GLN A 117 6.41 -5.97 -8.57
CA GLN A 117 5.45 -5.92 -7.48
C GLN A 117 4.75 -4.56 -7.35
N HIS A 118 5.49 -3.47 -7.53
CA HIS A 118 4.94 -2.12 -7.45
C HIS A 118 4.07 -1.82 -8.67
N ALA A 119 4.45 -2.24 -9.88
CA ALA A 119 3.60 -2.13 -11.07
C ALA A 119 2.31 -2.96 -10.93
N TYR A 120 2.43 -4.19 -10.42
CA TYR A 120 1.29 -5.09 -10.29
C TYR A 120 0.26 -4.61 -9.25
N ILE A 121 0.67 -3.89 -8.20
CA ILE A 121 -0.31 -3.32 -7.26
C ILE A 121 -1.23 -2.30 -7.93
N TRP A 122 -0.74 -1.60 -8.95
CA TRP A 122 -1.56 -0.69 -9.75
C TRP A 122 -2.50 -1.44 -10.69
N VAL A 123 -2.06 -2.57 -11.25
CA VAL A 123 -2.97 -3.47 -12.00
C VAL A 123 -4.11 -3.92 -11.08
N HIS A 124 -3.80 -4.36 -9.86
CA HIS A 124 -4.82 -4.70 -8.86
C HIS A 124 -5.74 -3.52 -8.53
N PHE A 125 -5.19 -2.31 -8.35
CA PHE A 125 -6.02 -1.13 -8.13
C PHE A 125 -7.02 -0.91 -9.26
N TYR A 126 -6.56 -0.86 -10.51
CA TYR A 126 -7.45 -0.58 -11.65
C TYR A 126 -8.45 -1.71 -11.92
N CYS A 127 -8.09 -2.96 -11.67
CA CYS A 127 -8.95 -4.11 -11.98
C CYS A 127 -9.86 -4.54 -10.82
N THR A 128 -9.63 -4.05 -9.60
CA THR A 128 -10.37 -4.49 -8.41
C THR A 128 -10.79 -3.31 -7.55
N GLU A 129 -9.82 -2.59 -6.98
CA GLU A 129 -10.10 -1.56 -5.97
C GLU A 129 -10.86 -0.36 -6.54
N ALA A 130 -10.50 0.13 -7.74
CA ALA A 130 -11.15 1.29 -8.34
C ALA A 130 -12.63 1.05 -8.66
N PRO A 131 -13.02 -0.04 -9.36
CA PRO A 131 -14.43 -0.41 -9.50
C PRO A 131 -15.17 -0.56 -8.17
N ASP A 132 -14.53 -1.14 -7.15
CA ASP A 132 -15.16 -1.32 -5.84
C ASP A 132 -15.38 0.03 -5.12
N LEU A 133 -14.41 0.95 -5.18
CA LEU A 133 -14.56 2.30 -4.67
C LEU A 133 -15.68 3.06 -5.38
N GLU A 134 -15.84 2.89 -6.69
CA GLU A 134 -16.97 3.47 -7.42
C GLU A 134 -18.29 2.95 -6.86
N VAL A 135 -18.44 1.65 -6.60
CA VAL A 135 -19.68 1.10 -6.01
C VAL A 135 -19.92 1.61 -4.59
N LEU A 136 -18.87 1.69 -3.77
CA LEU A 136 -18.96 2.09 -2.36
C LEU A 136 -19.27 3.59 -2.17
N TYR A 137 -18.72 4.44 -3.05
CA TYR A 137 -18.81 5.90 -2.91
C TYR A 137 -19.64 6.58 -3.99
N SER A 138 -20.25 5.83 -4.91
CA SER A 138 -21.29 6.37 -5.80
C SER A 138 -22.50 6.86 -4.99
N SER A 139 -23.04 8.00 -5.40
CA SER A 139 -24.16 8.69 -4.72
C SER A 139 -25.43 7.84 -4.53
N ALA A 140 -25.55 6.71 -5.24
CA ALA A 140 -26.72 5.82 -5.22
C ALA A 140 -26.73 4.82 -4.04
N THR A 141 -25.59 4.54 -3.39
CA THR A 141 -25.47 3.54 -2.31
C THR A 141 -25.40 4.16 -0.91
N GLN A 142 -25.39 5.49 -0.81
CA GLN A 142 -25.47 6.19 0.47
C GLN A 142 -26.93 6.15 0.98
N PRO A 143 -27.21 5.62 2.20
CA PRO A 143 -28.53 5.76 2.79
C PRO A 143 -28.91 7.24 2.87
N PRO A 144 -30.20 7.61 2.74
CA PRO A 144 -30.62 9.01 2.79
C PRO A 144 -30.02 9.65 4.04
N ARG A 145 -29.27 10.74 3.85
CA ARG A 145 -28.77 11.54 4.96
C ARG A 145 -29.99 12.02 5.71
N HIS A 146 -30.26 11.48 6.90
CA HIS A 146 -31.30 12.02 7.74
C HIS A 146 -30.90 13.46 8.04
N ASN A 147 -31.61 14.40 7.44
CA ASN A 147 -31.45 15.81 7.73
C ASN A 147 -31.85 15.97 9.20
N ILE A 148 -30.90 16.38 10.06
CA ILE A 148 -31.15 16.63 11.50
C ILE A 148 -31.80 18.02 11.68
N ASP A 149 -32.30 18.62 10.60
CA ASP A 149 -32.86 19.97 10.59
C ASP A 149 -34.41 20.00 10.55
N ASP A 150 -35.09 18.84 10.55
CA ASP A 150 -36.57 18.76 10.48
C ASP A 150 -37.25 18.53 11.85
N THR A 151 -36.54 18.74 12.97
CA THR A 151 -37.13 18.64 14.32
C THR A 151 -36.82 19.84 15.22
N LEU A 152 -37.00 21.06 14.72
CA LEU A 152 -37.16 22.26 15.55
C LEU A 152 -38.37 23.08 15.08
#